data_AF-A0A2H0UAV8-F1
#
_entry.id   AF-A0A2H0UAV8-F1
#
_cell.length_a   1.000
_cell.length_b   1.000
_cell.length_c   1.000
_cell.angle_alpha   90.00
_cell.angle_beta   90.00
_cell.angle_gamma   90.00
#
_symmetry.space_group_name_H-M   'P 1'
#
loop_
_entity.id
_entity.type
_entity.pdbx_description
1 polymer ?
#
loop_
_entity_poly.entity_id
_entity_poly.type
_entity_poly.pdbx_seq_one_letter_code
_entity_poly.pdbx_strand_id
1 'polypeptide(L)'
;MCVQTANKPWERPAAVQDFPILAKHFPGVDFQGMHSAMSVDGCVPLTTDLVLSAAILASEEDSLGMRFLPFVGLDSLSGSATVVTIPEMDNIVEWMENTALGGHMWRKGSEWAERNHGRRIEFSMNCGAGSVGLECYGNGNWQQWVTDFNASRRNVYGRTNTERRLTIEGTDITSAQLMMWRRIRTALADLPAIATKTDAIEVVSVAA
;
A
#
# COMPACT_ATOMS: atom_id res chain seq x y z
N MET A 1 -2.24 -17.47 3.09
CA MET A 1 -2.72 -17.08 1.76
C MET A 1 -3.79 -16.03 2.01
N CYS A 2 -3.62 -14.79 1.53
CA CYS A 2 -4.66 -13.78 1.66
C CYS A 2 -5.75 -14.16 0.65
N VAL A 3 -6.84 -14.71 1.17
CA VAL A 3 -7.94 -15.23 0.35
C VAL A 3 -8.92 -14.10 0.13
N GLN A 4 -9.09 -13.71 -1.13
CA GLN A 4 -10.15 -12.79 -1.53
C GLN A 4 -11.52 -13.43 -1.29
N THR A 5 -12.54 -12.61 -1.05
CA THR A 5 -13.97 -12.98 -1.11
C THR A 5 -14.37 -13.60 -2.45
N ALA A 6 -13.57 -13.44 -3.51
CA ALA A 6 -13.76 -14.01 -4.84
C ALA A 6 -13.00 -15.33 -5.13
N ASN A 7 -12.41 -15.99 -4.10
CA ASN A 7 -11.74 -17.31 -4.22
C ASN A 7 -10.60 -17.41 -5.25
N LYS A 8 -9.99 -16.29 -5.67
CA LYS A 8 -8.76 -16.29 -6.47
C LYS A 8 -7.64 -15.64 -5.67
N PRO A 9 -6.48 -16.29 -5.51
CA PRO A 9 -5.30 -15.63 -4.97
C PRO A 9 -4.82 -14.61 -6.01
N TRP A 10 -5.18 -13.34 -5.80
CA TRP A 10 -4.65 -12.23 -6.60
C TRP A 10 -3.26 -11.80 -6.12
N GLU A 11 -2.85 -12.26 -4.94
CA GLU A 11 -1.58 -11.91 -4.31
C GLU A 11 -0.86 -13.13 -3.72
N ARG A 12 0.46 -13.05 -3.64
CA ARG A 12 1.35 -14.07 -3.09
C ARG A 12 2.41 -13.47 -2.16
N PRO A 13 3.01 -14.29 -1.28
CA PRO A 13 4.22 -13.89 -0.56
C PRO A 13 5.31 -13.42 -1.53
N ALA A 14 6.01 -12.37 -1.14
CA ALA A 14 7.16 -11.85 -1.83
C ALA A 14 8.29 -12.89 -1.81
N ALA A 15 8.91 -13.08 -2.97
CA ALA A 15 9.99 -14.02 -3.14
C ALA A 15 11.24 -13.31 -3.66
N VAL A 16 12.42 -13.85 -3.36
CA VAL A 16 13.71 -13.21 -3.68
C VAL A 16 13.86 -12.93 -5.18
N GLN A 17 13.30 -13.79 -6.04
CA GLN A 17 13.29 -13.59 -7.49
C GLN A 17 12.50 -12.35 -7.95
N ASP A 18 11.63 -11.78 -7.12
CA ASP A 18 10.86 -10.58 -7.45
C ASP A 18 11.73 -9.32 -7.37
N PHE A 19 12.73 -9.31 -6.49
CA PHE A 19 13.44 -8.09 -6.11
C PHE A 19 14.13 -7.39 -7.28
N PRO A 20 14.79 -8.10 -8.23
CA PRO A 20 15.36 -7.45 -9.41
C PRO A 20 14.31 -6.81 -10.32
N ILE A 21 13.07 -7.34 -10.36
CA ILE A 21 11.97 -6.77 -11.15
C ILE A 21 11.47 -5.51 -10.44
N LEU A 22 11.24 -5.58 -9.14
CA LEU A 22 10.79 -4.43 -8.35
C LEU A 22 11.82 -3.29 -8.34
N ALA A 23 13.12 -3.61 -8.29
CA ALA A 23 14.20 -2.62 -8.32
C ALA A 23 14.29 -1.83 -9.64
N LYS A 24 13.81 -2.38 -10.76
CA LYS A 24 13.67 -1.61 -12.02
C LYS A 24 12.66 -0.46 -11.85
N HIS A 25 11.61 -0.74 -11.10
CA HIS A 25 10.56 0.21 -10.82
C HIS A 25 10.90 1.12 -9.65
N PHE A 26 11.64 0.69 -8.63
CA PHE A 26 12.00 1.55 -7.48
C PHE A 26 13.51 1.51 -7.24
N PRO A 27 14.30 2.25 -8.04
CA PRO A 27 15.75 2.24 -7.93
C PRO A 27 16.19 2.79 -6.57
N GLY A 28 17.23 2.18 -6.00
CA GLY A 28 17.79 2.60 -4.70
C GLY A 28 17.11 2.00 -3.47
N VAL A 29 16.04 1.20 -3.64
CA VAL A 29 15.41 0.46 -2.55
C VAL A 29 16.09 -0.90 -2.37
N ASP A 30 16.58 -1.18 -1.16
CA ASP A 30 17.06 -2.50 -0.77
C ASP A 30 15.88 -3.42 -0.41
N PHE A 31 15.30 -4.04 -1.44
CA PHE A 31 14.18 -4.98 -1.29
C PHE A 31 14.56 -6.23 -0.48
N GLN A 32 15.82 -6.68 -0.52
CA GLN A 32 16.26 -7.82 0.27
C GLN A 32 16.27 -7.46 1.77
N GLY A 33 16.84 -6.30 2.12
CA GLY A 33 16.84 -5.79 3.49
C GLY A 33 15.43 -5.54 4.01
N MET A 34 14.58 -4.91 3.20
CA MET A 34 13.17 -4.65 3.55
C MET A 34 12.39 -5.95 3.78
N HIS A 35 12.50 -6.91 2.86
CA HIS A 35 11.87 -8.24 2.99
C HIS A 35 12.33 -8.97 4.24
N SER A 36 13.63 -8.97 4.52
CA SER A 36 14.21 -9.64 5.68
C SER A 36 13.73 -8.99 6.99
N ALA A 37 13.59 -7.67 7.02
CA ALA A 37 13.09 -6.95 8.19
C ALA A 37 11.60 -7.21 8.44
N MET A 38 10.78 -7.27 7.37
CA MET A 38 9.34 -7.51 7.48
C MET A 38 8.97 -8.98 7.71
N SER A 39 9.90 -9.91 7.48
CA SER A 39 9.70 -11.33 7.73
C SER A 39 9.87 -11.66 9.21
N VAL A 40 8.79 -12.05 9.90
CA VAL A 40 8.78 -12.29 11.35
C VAL A 40 8.02 -13.58 11.65
N ASP A 41 8.53 -14.41 12.56
CA ASP A 41 7.88 -15.64 13.03
C ASP A 41 7.41 -16.59 11.90
N GLY A 42 8.22 -16.69 10.83
CA GLY A 42 7.91 -17.50 9.65
C GLY A 42 6.88 -16.88 8.70
N CYS A 43 6.35 -15.70 9.00
CA CYS A 43 5.54 -14.91 8.09
C CYS A 43 6.43 -14.11 7.14
N VAL A 44 5.97 -13.97 5.90
CA VAL A 44 6.69 -13.30 4.82
C VAL A 44 5.79 -12.18 4.28
N PRO A 45 6.31 -10.97 4.00
CA PRO A 45 5.52 -9.91 3.38
C PRO A 45 4.98 -10.34 2.02
N LEU A 46 3.84 -9.81 1.64
CA LEU A 46 3.31 -9.91 0.28
C LEU A 46 4.11 -9.00 -0.67
N THR A 47 4.03 -9.27 -1.97
CA THR A 47 4.76 -8.43 -2.92
C THR A 47 4.24 -6.98 -2.95
N THR A 48 2.94 -6.75 -2.74
CA THR A 48 2.38 -5.39 -2.62
C THR A 48 2.88 -4.67 -1.38
N ASP A 49 3.18 -5.36 -0.28
CA ASP A 49 3.77 -4.73 0.93
C ASP A 49 5.10 -4.05 0.60
N LEU A 50 5.96 -4.77 -0.13
CA LEU A 50 7.27 -4.26 -0.53
C LEU A 50 7.14 -3.11 -1.54
N VAL A 51 6.26 -3.28 -2.54
CA VAL A 51 6.06 -2.29 -3.59
C VAL A 51 5.44 -1.00 -3.03
N LEU A 52 4.47 -1.09 -2.13
CA LEU A 52 3.87 0.08 -1.49
C LEU A 52 4.89 0.82 -0.61
N SER A 53 5.67 0.08 0.20
CA SER A 53 6.75 0.67 1.00
C SER A 53 7.75 1.42 0.13
N ALA A 54 8.19 0.78 -0.96
CA ALA A 54 9.10 1.38 -1.93
C ALA A 54 8.50 2.63 -2.59
N ALA A 55 7.22 2.58 -2.96
CA ALA A 55 6.51 3.70 -3.57
C ALA A 55 6.38 4.90 -2.62
N ILE A 56 6.07 4.68 -1.35
CA ILE A 56 6.03 5.74 -0.33
C ILE A 56 7.41 6.37 -0.16
N LEU A 57 8.46 5.55 -0.11
CA LEU A 57 9.85 6.02 -0.01
C LEU A 57 10.34 6.72 -1.29
N ALA A 58 9.71 6.47 -2.44
CA ALA A 58 10.02 7.15 -3.69
C ALA A 58 9.13 8.37 -3.96
N SER A 59 8.10 8.60 -3.14
CA SER A 59 7.16 9.71 -3.31
C SER A 59 7.77 11.04 -2.89
N GLU A 60 7.30 12.12 -3.51
CA GLU A 60 7.69 13.47 -3.15
C GLU A 60 7.18 13.85 -1.75
N GLU A 61 7.97 14.69 -1.10
CA GLU A 61 7.70 15.18 0.24
C GLU A 61 6.96 16.51 0.16
N ASP A 62 5.93 16.68 1.00
CA ASP A 62 5.27 17.97 1.17
C ASP A 62 6.08 18.91 2.08
N SER A 63 5.58 20.14 2.26
CA SER A 63 6.27 21.17 3.05
C SER A 63 6.45 20.82 4.53
N LEU A 64 5.72 19.83 5.05
CA LEU A 64 5.78 19.38 6.46
C LEU A 64 6.61 18.11 6.62
N GLY A 65 7.25 17.65 5.55
CA GLY A 65 8.12 16.48 5.60
C GLY A 65 7.40 15.16 5.35
N MET A 66 6.15 15.20 4.91
CA MET A 66 5.31 14.03 4.73
C MET A 66 5.28 13.56 3.28
N ARG A 67 5.31 12.24 3.13
CA ARG A 67 5.01 11.55 1.86
C ARG A 67 3.72 10.79 2.07
N PHE A 68 2.74 10.95 1.19
CA PHE A 68 1.43 10.34 1.35
C PHE A 68 0.88 9.80 0.04
N LEU A 69 0.47 8.53 0.05
CA LEU A 69 -0.22 7.85 -1.03
C LEU A 69 -1.65 7.52 -0.62
N PRO A 70 -2.66 8.17 -1.22
CA PRO A 70 -4.07 7.88 -0.96
C PRO A 70 -4.50 6.57 -1.64
N PHE A 71 -5.39 5.82 -1.01
CA PHE A 71 -6.08 4.65 -1.62
C PHE A 71 -7.42 5.04 -2.26
N VAL A 72 -7.91 6.23 -1.91
CA VAL A 72 -9.15 6.83 -2.41
C VAL A 72 -8.97 8.34 -2.54
N GLY A 73 -9.72 8.97 -3.42
CA GLY A 73 -9.88 10.42 -3.47
C GLY A 73 -11.13 10.88 -2.75
N LEU A 74 -11.21 12.16 -2.43
CA LEU A 74 -12.42 12.84 -2.01
C LEU A 74 -12.85 13.82 -3.08
N ASP A 75 -14.14 13.86 -3.37
CA ASP A 75 -14.69 14.87 -4.28
C ASP A 75 -14.51 16.27 -3.68
N SER A 76 -13.60 17.04 -4.27
CA SER A 76 -13.20 18.37 -3.82
C SER A 76 -14.08 19.49 -4.39
N LEU A 77 -14.84 19.22 -5.46
CA LEU A 77 -15.59 20.24 -6.20
C LEU A 77 -17.04 20.38 -5.76
N SER A 78 -17.65 19.31 -5.30
CA SER A 78 -19.08 19.27 -5.00
C SER A 78 -19.42 19.70 -3.57
N GLY A 79 -18.41 19.91 -2.71
CA GLY A 79 -18.61 19.94 -1.25
C GLY A 79 -19.27 18.66 -0.73
N SER A 80 -19.37 17.62 -1.57
CA SER A 80 -20.00 16.36 -1.22
C SER A 80 -19.00 15.48 -0.49
N ALA A 81 -19.48 14.81 0.55
CA ALA A 81 -18.72 13.83 1.32
C ALA A 81 -18.65 12.49 0.55
N THR A 82 -18.26 12.52 -0.72
CA THR A 82 -18.18 11.34 -1.60
C THR A 82 -16.74 10.86 -1.67
N VAL A 83 -16.55 9.58 -1.34
CA VAL A 83 -15.28 8.89 -1.55
C VAL A 83 -15.22 8.43 -3.00
N VAL A 84 -14.15 8.77 -3.70
CA VAL A 84 -13.91 8.39 -5.09
C VAL A 84 -12.85 7.29 -5.13
N THR A 85 -13.20 6.12 -5.64
CA THR A 85 -12.23 5.07 -5.97
C THR A 85 -11.87 5.14 -7.45
N ILE A 86 -10.62 4.79 -7.76
CA ILE A 86 -10.15 4.68 -9.15
C ILE A 86 -9.60 3.27 -9.40
N PRO A 87 -9.77 2.72 -10.62
CA PRO A 87 -9.34 1.37 -10.98
C PRO A 87 -7.88 1.04 -10.63
N GLU A 88 -7.00 2.03 -10.74
CA GLU A 88 -5.58 1.88 -10.44
C GLU A 88 -5.29 1.54 -8.97
N MET A 89 -6.21 1.84 -8.04
CA MET A 89 -6.09 1.60 -6.60
C MET A 89 -6.97 0.42 -6.11
N ASP A 90 -7.75 -0.22 -6.99
CA ASP A 90 -8.67 -1.30 -6.62
C ASP A 90 -7.95 -2.47 -5.91
N ASN A 91 -8.66 -3.14 -4.99
CA ASN A 91 -8.21 -4.28 -4.16
C ASN A 91 -7.14 -3.96 -3.09
N ILE A 92 -6.63 -2.73 -3.00
CA ILE A 92 -5.68 -2.38 -1.93
C ILE A 92 -6.33 -2.40 -0.55
N VAL A 93 -7.57 -1.96 -0.40
CA VAL A 93 -8.25 -1.98 0.91
C VAL A 93 -8.52 -3.42 1.35
N GLU A 94 -8.97 -4.28 0.42
CA GLU A 94 -9.10 -5.72 0.68
C GLU A 94 -7.76 -6.34 1.09
N TRP A 95 -6.63 -5.91 0.51
CA TRP A 95 -5.30 -6.31 0.95
C TRP A 95 -4.99 -5.85 2.38
N MET A 96 -5.19 -4.57 2.67
CA MET A 96 -4.86 -3.96 3.96
C MET A 96 -5.61 -4.67 5.09
N GLU A 97 -6.90 -4.90 4.90
CA GLU A 97 -7.77 -5.58 5.87
C GLU A 97 -7.43 -7.07 6.03
N ASN A 98 -6.98 -7.74 4.96
CA ASN A 98 -6.55 -9.14 5.00
C ASN A 98 -5.14 -9.33 5.58
N THR A 99 -4.35 -8.26 5.71
CA THR A 99 -3.14 -8.28 6.53
C THR A 99 -3.48 -8.10 8.02
N ALA A 100 -4.17 -9.07 8.62
CA ALA A 100 -4.40 -9.09 10.08
C ALA A 100 -3.09 -9.26 10.90
N LEU A 101 -1.99 -9.63 10.24
CA LEU A 101 -0.59 -9.58 10.73
C LEU A 101 0.11 -8.23 10.45
N GLY A 102 -0.56 -7.33 9.73
CA GLY A 102 -0.02 -6.10 9.17
C GLY A 102 0.52 -5.14 10.22
N GLY A 103 -0.15 -4.97 11.36
CA GLY A 103 0.33 -4.03 12.39
C GLY A 103 1.73 -4.33 12.95
N HIS A 104 2.16 -5.60 12.95
CA HIS A 104 3.51 -5.98 13.41
C HIS A 104 4.53 -5.97 12.27
N MET A 105 4.21 -6.56 11.12
CA MET A 105 5.10 -6.55 9.95
C MET A 105 5.37 -5.12 9.45
N TRP A 106 4.35 -4.27 9.40
CA TRP A 106 4.49 -2.87 9.04
C TRP A 106 5.28 -2.06 10.05
N ARG A 107 5.17 -2.39 11.34
CA ARG A 107 6.05 -1.81 12.36
C ARG A 107 7.50 -2.16 12.09
N LYS A 108 7.80 -3.40 11.69
CA LYS A 108 9.18 -3.79 11.33
C LYS A 108 9.67 -3.14 10.04
N GLY A 109 8.81 -3.01 9.03
CA GLY A 109 9.10 -2.20 7.84
C GLY A 109 9.38 -0.74 8.19
N SER A 110 8.59 -0.18 9.11
CA SER A 110 8.75 1.18 9.63
C SER A 110 10.05 1.36 10.42
N GLU A 111 10.39 0.42 11.31
CA GLU A 111 11.68 0.37 12.03
C GLU A 111 12.87 0.20 11.08
N TRP A 112 12.71 -0.52 9.98
CA TRP A 112 13.75 -0.66 8.95
C TRP A 112 13.92 0.65 8.16
N ALA A 113 12.82 1.30 7.77
CA ALA A 113 12.85 2.60 7.11
C ALA A 113 13.48 3.66 8.02
N GLU A 114 13.26 3.55 9.33
CA GLU A 114 13.82 4.47 10.31
C GLU A 114 15.35 4.38 10.30
N ARG A 115 15.87 3.16 10.39
CA ARG A 115 17.31 2.87 10.43
C ARG A 115 18.04 3.18 9.13
N ASN A 116 17.41 2.93 7.99
CA ASN A 116 18.10 2.98 6.68
C ASN A 116 17.78 4.24 5.88
N HIS A 117 16.66 4.90 6.16
CA HIS A 117 16.19 6.06 5.42
C HIS A 117 15.91 7.28 6.31
N GLY A 118 15.99 7.15 7.65
CA GLY A 118 15.65 8.24 8.57
C GLY A 118 14.17 8.61 8.53
N ARG A 119 13.30 7.65 8.19
CA ARG A 119 11.85 7.86 8.03
C ARG A 119 11.02 6.77 8.68
N ARG A 120 9.83 7.11 9.13
CA ARG A 120 8.86 6.17 9.71
C ARG A 120 7.66 6.02 8.78
N ILE A 121 7.24 4.79 8.49
CA ILE A 121 6.04 4.48 7.69
C ILE A 121 4.85 4.31 8.64
N GLU A 122 3.72 4.96 8.32
CA GLU A 122 2.48 4.95 9.11
C GLU A 122 1.27 4.75 8.20
N PHE A 123 0.29 3.95 8.66
CA PHE A 123 -1.01 3.85 8.00
C PHE A 123 -1.96 4.87 8.58
N SER A 124 -2.59 5.63 7.70
CA SER A 124 -3.67 6.53 8.11
C SER A 124 -4.98 5.79 7.96
N MET A 125 -5.74 5.64 9.05
CA MET A 125 -7.05 4.96 9.06
C MET A 125 -8.11 5.57 8.12
N ASN A 126 -7.77 6.66 7.41
CA ASN A 126 -8.61 7.31 6.43
C ASN A 126 -8.14 7.01 5.00
N CYS A 127 -7.88 5.73 4.71
CA CYS A 127 -7.65 5.18 3.37
C CYS A 127 -6.36 5.67 2.68
N GLY A 128 -5.21 5.56 3.33
CA GLY A 128 -3.91 5.78 2.69
C GLY A 128 -2.73 5.36 3.54
N ALA A 129 -1.54 5.45 2.96
CA ALA A 129 -0.27 5.15 3.63
C ALA A 129 0.70 6.32 3.47
N GLY A 130 1.48 6.60 4.52
CA GLY A 130 2.42 7.71 4.50
C GLY A 130 3.75 7.40 5.17
N SER A 131 4.74 8.26 4.92
CA SER A 131 5.99 8.25 5.68
C SER A 131 6.42 9.66 6.08
N VAL A 132 6.99 9.74 7.28
CA VAL A 132 7.44 10.98 7.91
C VAL A 132 8.93 10.90 8.20
N GLY A 133 9.69 11.95 7.91
CA GLY A 133 11.08 12.04 8.34
C GLY A 133 11.18 12.11 9.87
N LEU A 134 12.17 11.47 10.48
CA LEU A 134 12.32 11.46 11.95
C LEU A 134 12.45 12.86 12.55
N GLU A 135 13.12 13.77 11.85
CA GLU A 135 13.22 15.17 12.26
C GLU A 135 11.82 15.83 12.31
N CYS A 136 11.02 15.65 11.26
CA CYS A 136 9.66 16.17 11.17
C CYS A 136 8.70 15.50 12.17
N TYR A 137 8.97 14.24 12.53
CA TYR A 137 8.25 13.53 13.58
C TYR A 137 8.50 14.13 14.96
N GLY A 138 9.77 14.49 15.25
CA GLY A 138 10.16 15.05 16.54
C GLY A 138 9.95 16.55 16.72
N ASN A 139 9.83 17.32 15.63
CA ASN A 139 9.79 18.80 15.68
C ASN A 139 8.37 19.41 15.62
N GLY A 140 7.32 18.59 15.69
CA GLY A 140 5.92 19.03 15.68
C GLY A 140 5.28 19.14 14.29
N ASN A 141 6.05 19.07 13.19
CA ASN A 141 5.50 19.07 11.83
C ASN A 141 4.56 17.88 11.59
N TRP A 142 4.89 16.71 12.12
CA TRP A 142 4.01 15.54 12.08
C TRP A 142 2.65 15.83 12.73
N GLN A 143 2.65 16.42 13.93
CA GLN A 143 1.42 16.72 14.65
C GLN A 143 0.57 17.76 13.90
N GLN A 144 1.22 18.76 13.30
CA GLN A 144 0.57 19.74 12.44
C GLN A 144 -0.06 19.06 11.22
N TRP A 145 0.70 18.22 10.51
CA TRP A 145 0.19 17.49 9.35
C TRP A 145 -1.01 16.62 9.69
N VAL A 146 -0.95 15.85 10.80
CA VAL A 146 -2.07 15.03 11.28
C VAL A 146 -3.31 15.90 11.55
N THR A 147 -3.11 17.08 12.12
CA THR A 147 -4.20 18.02 12.40
C THR A 147 -4.85 18.51 11.10
N ASP A 148 -4.07 18.94 10.12
CA ASP A 148 -4.56 19.43 8.83
C ASP A 148 -5.24 18.31 8.02
N PHE A 149 -4.62 17.13 8.01
CA PHE A 149 -5.15 15.94 7.37
C PHE A 149 -6.50 15.51 7.96
N ASN A 150 -6.63 15.48 9.29
CA ASN A 150 -7.90 15.16 9.95
C ASN A 150 -8.93 16.28 9.74
N ALA A 151 -8.53 17.55 9.79
CA ALA A 151 -9.43 18.68 9.56
C ALA A 151 -10.05 18.64 8.17
N SER A 152 -9.26 18.34 7.13
CA SER A 152 -9.74 18.19 5.75
C SER A 152 -10.71 17.03 5.55
N ARG A 153 -10.60 15.95 6.34
CA ARG A 153 -11.39 14.72 6.18
C ARG A 153 -12.47 14.51 7.24
N ARG A 154 -12.58 15.39 8.25
CA ARG A 154 -13.51 15.26 9.38
C ARG A 154 -14.98 15.07 8.98
N ASN A 155 -15.38 15.63 7.84
CA ASN A 155 -16.76 15.59 7.36
C ASN A 155 -17.11 14.30 6.58
N VAL A 156 -16.13 13.42 6.35
CA VAL A 156 -16.28 12.17 5.59
C VAL A 156 -16.54 10.98 6.51
N TYR A 157 -16.07 11.03 7.76
CA TYR A 157 -16.17 9.92 8.71
C TYR A 157 -17.63 9.54 8.99
N GLY A 158 -17.98 8.26 8.75
CA GLY A 158 -19.33 7.72 8.98
C GLY A 158 -20.34 7.93 7.83
N ARG A 159 -19.90 8.38 6.65
CA ARG A 159 -20.76 8.48 5.45
C ARG A 159 -20.34 7.48 4.37
N THR A 160 -21.32 6.99 3.60
CA THR A 160 -21.22 5.73 2.83
C THR A 160 -21.20 5.87 1.31
N ASN A 161 -21.30 7.07 0.75
CA ASN A 161 -21.33 7.22 -0.71
C ASN A 161 -19.92 7.06 -1.28
N THR A 162 -19.72 5.93 -1.95
CA THR A 162 -18.51 5.62 -2.71
C THR A 162 -18.85 5.62 -4.19
N GLU A 163 -18.11 6.39 -4.98
CA GLU A 163 -18.23 6.44 -6.42
C GLU A 163 -16.95 5.92 -7.07
N ARG A 164 -17.08 5.09 -8.11
CA ARG A 164 -15.93 4.65 -8.88
C ARG A 164 -15.81 5.49 -10.15
N ARG A 165 -14.68 6.17 -10.33
CA ARG A 165 -14.37 7.02 -11.51
C ARG A 165 -13.16 6.50 -12.27
N LEU A 166 -13.03 6.87 -13.53
CA LEU A 166 -11.84 6.59 -14.37
C LEU A 166 -10.80 7.72 -14.34
N THR A 167 -11.14 8.86 -13.73
CA THR A 167 -10.28 10.05 -13.68
C THR A 167 -10.22 10.60 -12.26
N ILE A 168 -9.13 11.30 -11.95
CA ILE A 168 -8.92 12.02 -10.68
C ILE A 168 -9.48 13.45 -10.73
N GLU A 169 -10.13 13.84 -11.81
CA GLU A 169 -10.64 15.20 -11.98
C GLU A 169 -11.66 15.52 -10.89
N GLY A 170 -11.48 16.68 -10.26
CA GLY A 170 -12.30 17.12 -9.15
C GLY A 170 -12.10 16.35 -7.85
N THR A 171 -11.07 15.50 -7.75
CA THR A 171 -10.68 14.86 -6.49
C THR A 171 -9.49 15.57 -5.85
N ASP A 172 -9.23 15.28 -4.58
CA ASP A 172 -8.02 15.69 -3.86
C ASP A 172 -6.76 14.85 -4.21
N ILE A 173 -6.86 13.89 -5.13
CA ILE A 173 -5.71 13.11 -5.60
C ILE A 173 -4.89 13.97 -6.56
N THR A 174 -3.60 14.09 -6.29
CA THR A 174 -2.67 14.80 -7.18
C THR A 174 -2.23 13.92 -8.35
N SER A 175 -1.81 14.54 -9.46
CA SER A 175 -1.24 13.80 -10.59
C SER A 175 0.00 12.97 -10.20
N ALA A 176 0.83 13.48 -9.29
CA ALA A 176 2.00 12.77 -8.78
C ALA A 176 1.60 11.49 -8.00
N GLN A 177 0.57 11.58 -7.16
CA GLN A 177 0.03 10.43 -6.43
C GLN A 177 -0.56 9.37 -7.38
N LEU A 178 -1.32 9.78 -8.39
CA LEU A 178 -1.84 8.87 -9.41
C LEU A 178 -0.71 8.19 -10.20
N MET A 179 0.33 8.94 -10.57
CA MET A 179 1.49 8.39 -11.27
C MET A 179 2.23 7.36 -10.43
N MET A 180 2.33 7.57 -9.11
CA MET A 180 2.91 6.58 -8.22
C MET A 180 2.07 5.29 -8.17
N TRP A 181 0.73 5.39 -8.15
CA TRP A 181 -0.14 4.21 -8.27
C TRP A 181 0.03 3.45 -9.57
N ARG A 182 0.13 4.16 -10.69
CA ARG A 182 0.41 3.53 -11.98
C ARG A 182 1.73 2.78 -11.96
N ARG A 183 2.77 3.36 -11.36
CA ARG A 183 4.07 2.70 -11.17
C ARG A 183 3.96 1.44 -10.31
N ILE A 184 3.20 1.48 -9.21
CA ILE A 184 2.89 0.29 -8.39
C ILE A 184 2.24 -0.79 -9.25
N ARG A 185 1.21 -0.45 -10.03
CA ARG A 185 0.48 -1.40 -10.88
C ARG A 185 1.38 -2.00 -11.96
N THR A 186 2.23 -1.20 -12.60
CA THR A 186 3.21 -1.70 -13.57
C THR A 186 4.22 -2.64 -12.90
N ALA A 187 4.74 -2.28 -11.73
CA ALA A 187 5.68 -3.13 -11.00
C ALA A 187 5.08 -4.49 -10.64
N LEU A 188 3.81 -4.52 -10.21
CA LEU A 188 3.11 -5.76 -9.90
C LEU A 188 2.76 -6.57 -11.16
N ALA A 189 2.41 -5.92 -12.27
CA ALA A 189 2.09 -6.57 -13.54
C ALA A 189 3.31 -7.23 -14.21
N ASP A 190 4.51 -6.68 -13.98
CA ASP A 190 5.77 -7.24 -14.51
C ASP A 190 6.23 -8.51 -13.77
N LEU A 191 5.60 -8.85 -12.65
CA LEU A 191 5.91 -10.06 -11.90
C LEU A 191 5.36 -11.31 -12.60
N PRO A 192 6.03 -12.47 -12.45
CA PRO A 192 5.50 -13.73 -12.95
C PRO A 192 4.10 -13.99 -12.37
N ALA A 193 3.18 -14.42 -13.24
CA ALA A 193 1.83 -14.80 -12.84
C ALA A 193 1.89 -15.83 -11.71
N ILE A 194 0.98 -15.70 -10.74
CA ILE A 194 0.82 -16.69 -9.69
C ILE A 194 0.44 -17.99 -10.39
N ALA A 195 1.32 -19.00 -10.34
CA ALA A 195 0.95 -20.33 -10.74
C ALA A 195 -0.19 -20.77 -9.81
N THR A 196 -1.43 -20.68 -10.28
CA THR A 196 -2.55 -21.35 -9.63
C THR A 196 -2.20 -22.82 -9.67
N LYS A 197 -1.81 -23.40 -8.53
CA LYS A 197 -1.78 -24.85 -8.36
C LYS A 197 -3.20 -25.34 -8.54
N THR A 198 -3.59 -25.58 -9.78
CA THR A 198 -4.70 -26.43 -10.15
C THR A 198 -4.14 -27.85 -10.33
N ASP A 199 -3.30 -28.31 -9.40
CA ASP A 199 -2.79 -29.67 -9.44
C ASP A 199 -3.84 -30.56 -8.76
N ALA A 200 -4.55 -31.27 -9.63
CA ALA A 200 -5.32 -32.47 -9.43
C ALA A 200 -5.39 -32.99 -7.99
N ILE A 201 -6.61 -33.01 -7.44
CA ILE A 201 -6.99 -34.11 -6.55
C ILE A 201 -7.00 -35.35 -7.46
N GLU A 202 -5.87 -36.07 -7.52
CA GLU A 202 -5.91 -37.47 -7.93
C GLU A 202 -6.77 -38.19 -6.89
N VAL A 203 -8.02 -38.47 -7.27
CA VAL A 203 -8.85 -39.43 -6.57
C VAL A 203 -8.17 -40.77 -6.72
N VAL A 204 -7.43 -41.18 -5.70
CA VAL A 204 -6.97 -42.57 -5.57
C VAL A 204 -8.23 -43.41 -5.37
N SER A 205 -8.79 -43.96 -6.46
CA SER A 205 -9.82 -44.98 -6.36
C SER A 205 -9.16 -46.25 -5.83
N VAL A 206 -9.38 -46.51 -4.54
CA VAL A 206 -9.11 -47.83 -3.96
C VAL A 206 -10.11 -48.79 -4.60
N ALA A 207 -9.62 -49.61 -5.53
CA ALA A 207 -10.39 -50.72 -6.07
C ALA A 207 -10.68 -51.72 -4.93
N ALA A 208 -11.95 -52.06 -4.76
CA ALA A 208 -12.43 -53.14 -3.90
C ALA A 208 -12.44 -54.47 -4.68
#